data_AF-A0A7S2LTH4-F1
#
_entry.id   AF-A0A7S2LTH4-F1
#
_cell.length_a   1.000
_cell.length_b   1.000
_cell.length_c   1.000
_cell.angle_alpha   90.00
_cell.angle_beta   90.00
_cell.angle_gamma   90.00
#
_symmetry.space_group_name_H-M   'P 1'
#
loop_
_entity.id
_entity.type
_entity.pdbx_description
1 polymer ?
#
loop_
_entity_poly.entity_id
_entity_poly.type
_entity_poly.pdbx_seq_one_letter_code
_entity_poly.pdbx_strand_id
1 'polypeptide(L)'
;MAPIVVLNVAEKPSVARALAQVFGNTPGSRQSQSHRSGPAQIFEIENVNFPSLYQQGSGQIVPNNVRNEPHTMIISSVRGHLASQDFGPAYGWSRCPPQALFDAPINTEYSQDMQPLERMLRDLSRRASALILWLDCDREGEAISDEVRTVCIKGNPRLQSQNRIYRAKFSTVLPGEIQRALRSLGRINE
;
A
#
# COMPACT_ATOMS: atom_id res chain seq x y z
N MET A 1 -8.56 -15.19 19.31
CA MET A 1 -8.76 -14.50 18.02
C MET A 1 -7.46 -14.58 17.24
N ALA A 2 -7.51 -14.85 15.95
CA ALA A 2 -6.32 -14.75 15.10
C ALA A 2 -5.86 -13.27 15.05
N PRO A 3 -4.55 -12.99 15.04
CA PRO A 3 -4.04 -11.62 14.98
C PRO A 3 -4.47 -10.95 13.67
N ILE A 4 -4.85 -9.66 13.73
CA ILE A 4 -5.20 -8.88 12.54
C ILE A 4 -3.90 -8.62 11.77
N VAL A 5 -3.77 -9.28 10.61
CA VAL A 5 -2.62 -9.08 9.71
C VAL A 5 -2.91 -7.92 8.77
N VAL A 6 -2.05 -6.91 8.77
CA VAL A 6 -2.21 -5.69 7.98
C VAL A 6 -1.05 -5.59 7.01
N LEU A 7 -1.36 -5.55 5.70
CA LEU A 7 -0.38 -5.25 4.67
C LEU A 7 -0.22 -3.73 4.57
N ASN A 8 1.00 -3.24 4.61
CA ASN A 8 1.38 -1.85 4.51
C ASN A 8 2.27 -1.69 3.29
N VAL A 9 1.84 -0.88 2.31
CA VAL A 9 2.61 -0.66 1.09
C VAL A 9 3.00 0.81 1.00
N ALA A 10 4.30 1.06 0.98
CA ALA A 10 4.86 2.40 0.83
C ALA A 10 5.31 2.67 -0.61
N GLU A 11 5.50 3.93 -0.97
CA GLU A 11 5.90 4.32 -2.34
C GLU A 11 7.33 3.90 -2.69
N LYS A 12 8.22 3.90 -1.69
CA LYS A 12 9.65 3.66 -1.88
C LYS A 12 10.29 2.93 -0.70
N PRO A 13 11.41 2.21 -0.91
CA PRO A 13 12.03 1.39 0.13
C PRO A 13 12.49 2.14 1.38
N SER A 14 12.82 3.43 1.27
CA SER A 14 13.19 4.26 2.43
C SER A 14 12.01 4.53 3.35
N VAL A 15 10.81 4.76 2.80
CA VAL A 15 9.58 4.98 3.58
C VAL A 15 9.19 3.69 4.29
N ALA A 16 9.22 2.53 3.61
CA ALA A 16 8.95 1.24 4.25
C ALA A 16 9.89 0.95 5.43
N ARG A 17 11.18 1.31 5.30
CA ARG A 17 12.15 1.20 6.41
C ARG A 17 11.80 2.11 7.58
N ALA A 18 11.38 3.35 7.32
CA ALA A 18 10.95 4.28 8.36
C ALA A 18 9.70 3.75 9.10
N LEU A 19 8.71 3.24 8.36
CA LEU A 19 7.52 2.59 8.95
C LEU A 19 7.92 1.41 9.84
N ALA A 20 8.79 0.52 9.33
CA ALA A 20 9.27 -0.63 10.09
C ALA A 20 9.98 -0.22 11.39
N GLN A 21 10.80 0.83 11.35
CA GLN A 21 11.47 1.36 12.54
C GLN A 21 10.48 1.93 13.56
N VAL A 22 9.49 2.71 13.12
CA VAL A 22 8.48 3.29 14.01
C VAL A 22 7.62 2.20 14.64
N PHE A 23 7.16 1.24 13.85
CA PHE A 23 6.32 0.15 14.34
C PHE A 23 7.10 -0.77 15.29
N GLY A 24 8.36 -1.08 14.98
CA GLY A 24 9.24 -1.89 15.82
C GLY A 24 9.67 -1.21 17.13
N ASN A 25 9.51 0.10 17.24
CA ASN A 25 9.74 0.85 18.49
C ASN A 25 8.47 0.96 19.36
N THR A 26 7.35 0.39 18.92
CA THR A 26 6.11 0.40 19.72
C THR A 26 6.26 -0.55 20.92
N PRO A 27 5.86 -0.17 22.14
CA PRO A 27 5.97 -1.04 23.31
C PRO A 27 5.30 -2.39 23.09
N GLY A 28 6.04 -3.48 23.34
CA GLY A 28 5.57 -4.86 23.17
C GLY A 28 5.64 -5.41 21.75
N SER A 29 6.02 -4.58 20.75
CA SER A 29 6.21 -5.06 19.39
C SER A 29 7.41 -6.02 19.28
N ARG A 30 7.33 -6.95 18.33
CA ARG A 30 8.36 -7.95 18.07
C ARG A 30 8.65 -7.99 16.58
N GLN A 31 9.90 -7.72 16.20
CA GLN A 31 10.31 -7.85 14.82
C GLN A 31 10.57 -9.33 14.49
N SER A 32 9.88 -9.84 13.47
CA SER A 32 10.16 -11.14 12.89
C SER A 32 11.24 -11.01 11.80
N GLN A 33 11.77 -12.13 11.30
CA GLN A 33 12.86 -12.14 10.32
C GLN A 33 12.52 -11.30 9.08
N SER A 34 13.35 -10.28 8.81
CA SER A 34 13.24 -9.48 7.59
C SER A 34 13.62 -10.34 6.38
N HIS A 35 12.73 -10.45 5.41
CA HIS A 35 13.03 -11.12 4.15
C HIS A 35 13.61 -10.10 3.17
N ARG A 36 14.91 -10.20 2.92
CA ARG A 36 15.65 -9.28 2.01
C ARG A 36 15.81 -9.83 0.60
N SER A 37 15.55 -11.12 0.40
CA SER A 37 15.64 -11.77 -0.91
C SER A 37 14.28 -11.69 -1.62
N GLY A 38 14.14 -10.73 -2.53
CA GLY A 38 12.93 -10.52 -3.31
C GLY A 38 12.95 -9.18 -4.06
N PRO A 39 11.93 -8.91 -4.91
CA PRO A 39 11.80 -7.64 -5.66
C PRO A 39 11.74 -6.40 -4.75
N ALA A 40 11.21 -6.53 -3.54
CA ALA A 40 11.22 -5.51 -2.50
C ALA A 40 11.53 -6.11 -1.12
N GLN A 41 11.95 -5.25 -0.19
CA GLN A 41 12.16 -5.64 1.20
C GLN A 41 10.81 -5.89 1.88
N ILE A 42 10.74 -6.93 2.70
CA ILE A 42 9.57 -7.23 3.53
C ILE A 42 9.99 -7.21 4.99
N PHE A 43 9.26 -6.42 5.79
CA PHE A 43 9.38 -6.38 7.24
C PHE A 43 8.10 -6.93 7.84
N GLU A 44 8.21 -7.83 8.81
CA GLU A 44 7.07 -8.35 9.56
C GLU A 44 7.26 -7.99 11.03
N ILE A 45 6.30 -7.26 11.60
CA ILE A 45 6.36 -6.76 12.98
C ILE A 45 5.07 -7.13 13.67
N GLU A 46 5.17 -7.94 14.71
CA GLU A 46 4.06 -8.42 15.50
C GLU A 46 3.77 -7.47 16.67
N ASN A 47 2.54 -7.51 17.19
CA ASN A 47 2.09 -6.79 18.38
C ASN A 47 2.25 -5.26 18.29
N VAL A 48 2.07 -4.69 17.10
CA VAL A 48 2.01 -3.23 16.93
C VAL A 48 0.65 -2.75 17.43
N ASN A 49 0.66 -1.96 18.50
CA ASN A 49 -0.56 -1.60 19.23
C ASN A 49 -1.05 -0.20 18.83
N PHE A 50 -2.21 -0.12 18.17
CA PHE A 50 -2.85 1.14 17.78
C PHE A 50 -4.39 0.97 17.76
N PRO A 51 -5.18 2.07 17.66
CA PRO A 51 -6.64 2.00 17.68
C PRO A 51 -7.19 1.04 16.63
N SER A 52 -8.25 0.30 16.98
CA SER A 52 -8.81 -0.72 16.08
C SER A 52 -9.04 -0.20 14.68
N LEU A 53 -8.44 -0.88 13.70
CA LEU A 53 -8.48 -0.50 12.30
C LEU A 53 -9.93 -0.45 11.76
N TYR A 54 -10.82 -1.31 12.26
CA TYR A 54 -12.23 -1.34 11.88
C TYR A 54 -13.07 -0.20 12.45
N GLN A 55 -12.53 0.58 13.40
CA GLN A 55 -13.14 1.79 13.92
C GLN A 55 -12.58 3.06 13.25
N GLN A 56 -11.72 2.90 12.23
CA GLN A 56 -11.16 3.99 11.43
C GLN A 56 -11.80 4.05 10.03
N GLY A 57 -11.40 5.05 9.24
CA GLY A 57 -11.86 5.24 7.86
C GLY A 57 -12.40 6.65 7.57
N SER A 58 -12.70 7.45 8.61
CA SER A 58 -13.15 8.84 8.44
C SER A 58 -12.01 9.81 8.09
N GLY A 59 -10.75 9.38 8.22
CA GLY A 59 -9.59 10.27 8.10
C GLY A 59 -9.42 11.24 9.28
N GLN A 60 -10.29 11.14 10.30
CA GLN A 60 -10.22 11.94 11.52
C GLN A 60 -9.45 11.19 12.60
N ILE A 61 -8.83 11.95 13.51
CA ILE A 61 -8.11 11.36 14.65
C ILE A 61 -9.10 10.58 15.51
N VAL A 62 -8.80 9.30 15.72
CA VAL A 62 -9.56 8.42 16.59
C VAL A 62 -9.43 8.90 18.04
N PRO A 63 -10.56 9.08 18.76
CA PRO A 63 -10.56 9.52 20.15
C PRO A 63 -9.72 8.62 21.08
N ASN A 64 -9.12 9.20 22.12
CA ASN A 64 -8.25 8.49 23.07
C ASN A 64 -8.95 7.37 23.87
N ASN A 65 -10.28 7.36 23.91
CA ASN A 65 -11.05 6.33 24.62
C ASN A 65 -11.21 5.03 23.81
N VAL A 66 -10.86 5.03 22.52
CA VAL A 66 -10.83 3.82 21.71
C VAL A 66 -9.64 2.96 22.15
N ARG A 67 -9.93 1.70 22.49
CA ARG A 67 -8.90 0.76 22.91
C ARG A 67 -7.98 0.44 21.74
N ASN A 68 -6.69 0.43 22.02
CA ASN A 68 -5.71 -0.12 21.08
C ASN A 68 -5.81 -1.65 21.08
N GLU A 69 -5.57 -2.24 19.91
CA GLU A 69 -5.45 -3.68 19.76
C GLU A 69 -4.13 -4.05 19.05
N PRO A 70 -3.58 -5.25 19.31
CA PRO A 70 -2.35 -5.68 18.68
C PRO A 70 -2.60 -6.10 17.22
N HIS A 71 -1.73 -5.65 16.33
CA HIS A 71 -1.74 -6.00 14.90
C HIS A 71 -0.39 -6.59 14.48
N THR A 72 -0.44 -7.48 13.48
CA THR A 72 0.76 -7.92 12.75
C THR A 72 0.90 -7.09 11.49
N MET A 73 1.97 -6.30 11.41
CA MET A 73 2.25 -5.39 10.30
C MET A 73 3.23 -6.06 9.34
N ILE A 74 2.75 -6.39 8.14
CA ILE A 74 3.59 -6.77 7.00
C ILE A 74 3.83 -5.49 6.20
N ILE A 75 5.08 -5.09 6.02
CA ILE A 75 5.46 -3.82 5.41
C ILE A 75 6.33 -4.11 4.20
N SER A 76 5.97 -3.52 3.07
CA SER A 76 6.79 -3.52 1.86
C SER A 76 6.64 -2.18 1.13
N SER A 77 7.24 -2.07 -0.05
CA SER A 77 7.14 -0.87 -0.88
C SER A 77 7.11 -1.21 -2.35
N VAL A 78 6.56 -0.28 -3.13
CA VAL A 78 6.80 -0.20 -4.58
C VAL A 78 8.09 0.57 -4.88
N ARG A 79 8.35 0.83 -6.17
CA ARG A 79 9.48 1.64 -6.66
C ARG A 79 8.99 2.56 -7.79
N GLY A 80 7.97 3.36 -7.50
CA GLY A 80 7.20 4.12 -8.50
C GLY A 80 6.03 3.29 -9.06
N HIS A 81 5.55 3.66 -10.24
CA HIS A 81 4.46 2.98 -10.93
C HIS A 81 4.74 1.49 -11.16
N LEU A 82 3.74 0.66 -10.87
CA LEU A 82 3.72 -0.76 -11.17
C LEU A 82 3.37 -0.99 -12.64
N ALA A 83 2.53 -0.14 -13.21
CA ALA A 83 2.07 -0.24 -14.59
C ALA A 83 2.46 0.97 -15.44
N SER A 84 2.61 0.75 -16.74
CA SER A 84 2.78 1.78 -17.75
C SER A 84 1.55 1.86 -18.64
N GLN A 85 1.26 3.05 -19.15
CA GLN A 85 0.21 3.29 -20.13
C GLN A 85 0.83 3.43 -21.53
N ASP A 86 0.26 2.72 -22.50
CA ASP A 86 0.67 2.76 -23.91
C ASP A 86 -0.56 2.61 -24.82
N PHE A 87 -0.56 3.26 -25.99
CA PHE A 87 -1.56 3.06 -27.03
C PHE A 87 -1.41 1.69 -27.71
N GLY A 88 -0.26 1.04 -27.53
CA GLY A 88 0.03 -0.28 -28.05
C GLY A 88 0.67 -0.25 -29.45
N PRO A 89 1.09 -1.41 -29.96
CA PRO A 89 2.00 -1.50 -31.10
C PRO A 89 1.40 -1.04 -32.43
N ALA A 90 0.07 -0.87 -32.52
CA ALA A 90 -0.60 -0.34 -33.71
C ALA A 90 -0.42 1.18 -33.88
N TYR A 91 -0.08 1.90 -32.81
CA TYR A 91 -0.07 3.37 -32.77
C TYR A 91 1.34 3.99 -32.71
N GLY A 92 2.38 3.24 -33.08
CA GLY A 92 3.77 3.72 -33.07
C GLY A 92 4.07 4.85 -34.09
N TRP A 93 5.24 5.48 -33.96
CA TRP A 93 5.72 6.70 -34.67
C TRP A 93 5.72 6.69 -36.23
N SER A 94 5.26 5.63 -36.87
CA SER A 94 5.04 5.58 -38.33
C SER A 94 3.89 4.64 -38.72
N ARG A 95 3.07 4.22 -37.75
CA ARG A 95 2.01 3.22 -37.92
C ARG A 95 0.60 3.82 -37.93
N CYS A 96 0.45 5.02 -37.38
CA CYS A 96 -0.79 5.79 -37.46
C CYS A 96 -0.47 7.28 -37.64
N PRO A 97 -1.39 8.06 -38.24
CA PRO A 97 -1.29 9.52 -38.20
C PRO A 97 -1.45 10.01 -36.75
N PRO A 98 -0.72 11.06 -36.30
CA PRO A 98 -0.80 11.55 -34.92
C PRO A 98 -2.23 11.88 -34.44
N GLN A 99 -3.12 12.27 -35.35
CA GLN A 99 -4.53 12.52 -35.04
C GLN A 99 -5.27 11.27 -34.53
N ALA A 100 -4.89 10.07 -34.97
CA ALA A 100 -5.50 8.84 -34.49
C ALA A 100 -5.22 8.56 -33.01
N LEU A 101 -4.19 9.20 -32.42
CA LEU A 101 -3.87 9.06 -30.99
C LEU A 101 -4.93 9.70 -30.08
N PHE A 102 -5.71 10.67 -30.59
CA PHE A 102 -6.80 11.26 -29.80
C PHE A 102 -7.96 10.28 -29.55
N ASP A 103 -8.14 9.30 -30.43
CA ASP A 103 -9.17 8.26 -30.34
C ASP A 103 -8.62 6.88 -29.98
N ALA A 104 -7.29 6.76 -29.81
CA ALA A 104 -6.63 5.49 -29.54
C ALA A 104 -6.93 5.00 -28.12
N PRO A 105 -7.23 3.69 -27.94
CA PRO A 105 -7.40 3.14 -26.61
C PRO A 105 -6.07 3.15 -25.85
N ILE A 106 -6.11 3.55 -24.58
CA ILE A 106 -4.95 3.47 -23.68
C ILE A 106 -4.97 2.09 -23.02
N ASN A 107 -3.90 1.33 -23.21
CA ASN A 107 -3.68 0.06 -22.56
C ASN A 107 -2.80 0.25 -21.33
N THR A 108 -3.15 -0.40 -20.22
CA THR A 108 -2.33 -0.42 -19.02
C THR A 108 -1.65 -1.78 -18.91
N GLU A 109 -0.33 -1.79 -19.02
CA GLU A 109 0.50 -3.00 -18.96
C GLU A 109 1.48 -2.90 -17.81
N TYR A 110 1.63 -3.99 -17.03
CA TYR A 110 2.71 -4.08 -16.06
C TYR A 110 4.01 -4.36 -16.81
N SER A 111 5.01 -3.50 -16.64
CA SER A 111 6.32 -3.73 -17.23
C SER A 111 6.89 -5.07 -16.76
N GLN A 112 7.65 -5.76 -17.62
CA GLN A 112 8.20 -7.10 -17.30
C GLN A 112 9.00 -7.07 -15.99
N ASP A 113 9.71 -5.97 -15.73
CA ASP A 113 10.50 -5.75 -14.53
C ASP A 113 9.67 -5.63 -13.24
N MET A 114 8.40 -5.20 -13.35
CA MET A 114 7.49 -5.02 -12.22
C MET A 114 6.63 -6.26 -11.94
N GLN A 115 6.59 -7.25 -12.83
CA GLN A 115 5.82 -8.48 -12.60
C GLN A 115 6.23 -9.26 -11.34
N PRO A 116 7.53 -9.40 -10.99
CA PRO A 116 7.90 -10.04 -9.72
C PRO A 116 7.33 -9.30 -8.51
N LEU A 117 7.33 -7.96 -8.56
CA LEU A 117 6.79 -7.11 -7.51
C LEU A 117 5.25 -7.23 -7.42
N GLU A 118 4.56 -7.23 -8.56
CA GLU A 118 3.11 -7.51 -8.63
C GLU A 118 2.78 -8.85 -7.97
N ARG A 119 3.47 -9.92 -8.36
CA ARG A 119 3.26 -11.26 -7.80
C ARG A 119 3.50 -11.27 -6.28
N MET A 120 4.57 -10.64 -5.82
CA MET A 120 4.85 -10.49 -4.39
C MET A 120 3.69 -9.81 -3.66
N LEU A 121 3.24 -8.64 -4.12
CA LEU A 121 2.15 -7.90 -3.48
C LEU A 121 0.85 -8.71 -3.47
N ARG A 122 0.57 -9.41 -4.57
CA ARG A 122 -0.58 -10.31 -4.68
C ARG A 122 -0.49 -11.45 -3.66
N ASP A 123 0.66 -12.06 -3.48
CA ASP A 123 0.85 -13.15 -2.52
C ASP A 123 0.75 -12.64 -1.06
N LEU A 124 1.33 -11.48 -0.75
CA LEU A 124 1.20 -10.83 0.55
C LEU A 124 -0.27 -10.48 0.88
N SER A 125 -1.02 -10.00 -0.11
CA SER A 125 -2.42 -9.62 0.06
C SER A 125 -3.32 -10.79 0.47
N ARG A 126 -3.00 -12.03 0.08
CA ARG A 126 -3.75 -13.24 0.47
C ARG A 126 -3.71 -13.52 1.97
N ARG A 127 -2.59 -13.18 2.61
CA ARG A 127 -2.40 -13.31 4.07
C ARG A 127 -3.02 -12.16 4.86
N ALA A 128 -3.28 -11.02 4.19
CA ALA A 128 -3.71 -9.80 4.84
C ALA A 128 -5.22 -9.80 5.14
N SER A 129 -5.58 -9.28 6.32
CA SER A 129 -6.95 -8.95 6.71
C SER A 129 -7.35 -7.55 6.26
N ALA A 130 -6.38 -6.64 6.14
CA ALA A 130 -6.55 -5.26 5.68
C ALA A 130 -5.30 -4.75 4.95
N LEU A 131 -5.47 -3.68 4.18
CA LEU A 131 -4.41 -2.97 3.45
C LEU A 131 -4.35 -1.51 3.91
N ILE A 132 -3.17 -1.01 4.26
CA ILE A 132 -2.89 0.41 4.48
C ILE A 132 -1.90 0.91 3.40
N LEU A 133 -2.31 1.96 2.71
CA LEU A 133 -1.56 2.62 1.65
C LEU A 133 -0.79 3.81 2.23
N TRP A 134 0.54 3.74 2.12
CA TRP A 134 1.53 4.70 2.63
C TRP A 134 2.29 5.38 1.49
N LEU A 135 1.55 5.88 0.50
CA LEU A 135 2.10 6.59 -0.66
C LEU A 135 2.21 8.09 -0.35
N ASP A 136 3.03 8.83 -1.10
CA ASP A 136 3.13 10.28 -0.91
C ASP A 136 1.75 10.94 -1.13
N CYS A 137 1.48 12.04 -0.45
CA CYS A 137 0.15 12.67 -0.40
C CYS A 137 -0.05 13.69 -1.54
N ASP A 138 0.24 13.28 -2.77
CA ASP A 138 0.04 14.05 -3.99
C ASP A 138 -0.70 13.22 -5.06
N ARG A 139 -0.92 13.81 -6.24
CA ARG A 139 -1.67 13.14 -7.33
C ARG A 139 -0.99 11.86 -7.81
N GLU A 140 0.34 11.82 -7.80
CA GLU A 140 1.09 10.65 -8.25
C GLU A 140 0.96 9.51 -7.23
N GLY A 141 1.11 9.84 -5.95
CA GLY A 141 0.94 8.88 -4.87
C GLY A 141 -0.47 8.29 -4.81
N GLU A 142 -1.51 9.05 -5.17
CA GLU A 142 -2.87 8.50 -5.32
C GLU A 142 -2.99 7.58 -6.55
N ALA A 143 -2.40 7.93 -7.69
CA ALA A 143 -2.38 7.04 -8.86
C ALA A 143 -1.68 5.70 -8.57
N ILE A 144 -0.52 5.75 -7.90
CA ILE A 144 0.21 4.56 -7.46
C ILE A 144 -0.60 3.79 -6.40
N SER A 145 -1.32 4.49 -5.52
CA SER A 145 -2.21 3.86 -4.53
C SER A 145 -3.27 3.00 -5.19
N ASP A 146 -3.87 3.46 -6.29
CA ASP A 146 -4.87 2.70 -7.06
C ASP A 146 -4.28 1.50 -7.80
N GLU A 147 -3.06 1.61 -8.32
CA GLU A 147 -2.34 0.47 -8.90
C GLU A 147 -2.09 -0.63 -7.86
N VAL A 148 -1.57 -0.25 -6.69
CA VAL A 148 -1.34 -1.17 -5.57
C VAL A 148 -2.64 -1.80 -5.10
N ARG A 149 -3.70 -0.98 -4.93
CA ARG A 149 -5.05 -1.44 -4.59
C ARG A 149 -5.52 -2.51 -5.58
N THR A 150 -5.40 -2.24 -6.87
CA THR A 150 -5.84 -3.15 -7.94
C THR A 150 -5.11 -4.49 -7.87
N VAL A 151 -3.79 -4.49 -7.69
CA VAL A 151 -2.99 -5.72 -7.52
C VAL A 151 -3.41 -6.50 -6.27
N CYS A 152 -3.57 -5.80 -5.14
CA CYS A 152 -3.94 -6.45 -3.89
C CYS A 152 -5.36 -7.03 -3.91
N ILE A 153 -6.31 -6.36 -4.58
CA ILE A 153 -7.68 -6.87 -4.76
C ILE A 153 -7.68 -8.14 -5.62
N LYS A 154 -6.87 -8.20 -6.70
CA LYS A 154 -6.71 -9.42 -7.50
C LYS A 154 -6.21 -10.60 -6.66
N GLY A 155 -5.36 -10.35 -5.66
CA GLY A 155 -4.89 -11.38 -4.73
C GLY A 155 -5.89 -11.74 -3.64
N ASN A 156 -6.62 -10.77 -3.10
CA ASN A 156 -7.60 -10.95 -2.04
C ASN A 156 -8.82 -10.01 -2.20
N PRO A 157 -9.87 -10.44 -2.91
CA PRO A 157 -11.06 -9.61 -3.18
C PRO A 157 -11.82 -9.15 -1.92
N ARG A 158 -11.64 -9.85 -0.80
CA ARG A 158 -12.27 -9.50 0.49
C ARG A 158 -11.83 -8.13 1.01
N LEU A 159 -10.64 -7.67 0.62
CA LEU A 159 -10.15 -6.34 0.98
C LEU A 159 -11.09 -5.24 0.49
N GLN A 160 -11.65 -5.40 -0.72
CA GLN A 160 -12.62 -4.45 -1.27
C GLN A 160 -14.03 -4.73 -0.75
N SER A 161 -14.51 -5.97 -0.83
CA SER A 161 -15.91 -6.28 -0.48
C SER A 161 -16.25 -6.03 0.99
N GLN A 162 -15.25 -6.04 1.88
CA GLN A 162 -15.42 -5.73 3.30
C GLN A 162 -14.99 -4.30 3.66
N ASN A 163 -14.69 -3.46 2.67
CA ASN A 163 -14.14 -2.11 2.85
C ASN A 163 -12.97 -2.10 3.84
N ARG A 164 -11.87 -2.80 3.53
CA ARG A 164 -10.68 -2.97 4.39
C ARG A 164 -9.40 -2.42 3.77
N ILE A 165 -9.55 -1.46 2.86
CA ILE A 165 -8.46 -0.69 2.27
C ILE A 165 -8.49 0.70 2.91
N TYR A 166 -7.34 1.11 3.43
CA TYR A 166 -7.15 2.34 4.18
C TYR A 166 -6.03 3.17 3.56
N ARG A 167 -6.16 4.48 3.68
CA ARG A 167 -5.19 5.46 3.22
C ARG A 167 -4.63 6.21 4.43
N ALA A 168 -3.32 6.09 4.64
CA ALA A 168 -2.61 6.85 5.65
C ALA A 168 -2.17 8.19 5.06
N LYS A 169 -2.53 9.32 5.67
CA LYS A 169 -2.08 10.66 5.24
C LYS A 169 -1.00 11.17 6.17
N PHE A 170 0.15 11.56 5.62
CA PHE A 170 1.31 12.04 6.35
C PHE A 170 2.11 13.01 5.46
N SER A 171 2.80 13.97 6.07
CA SER A 171 3.64 14.94 5.35
C SER A 171 5.14 14.63 5.44
N THR A 172 5.56 13.87 6.44
CA THR A 172 6.97 13.48 6.63
C THR A 172 7.06 12.06 7.18
N VAL A 173 8.22 11.42 7.01
CA VAL A 173 8.53 10.09 7.57
C VAL A 173 9.00 10.13 9.04
N LEU A 174 8.72 11.24 9.74
CA LEU A 174 9.07 11.37 11.16
C LEU A 174 8.19 10.46 12.02
N PRO A 175 8.71 9.90 13.13
CA PRO A 175 7.96 8.97 13.97
C PRO A 175 6.59 9.50 14.45
N GLY A 176 6.53 10.77 14.87
CA GLY A 176 5.29 11.38 15.35
C GLY A 176 4.21 11.49 14.26
N GLU A 177 4.61 11.77 13.02
CA GLU A 177 3.68 11.87 11.88
C GLU A 177 3.15 10.50 11.48
N ILE A 178 4.00 9.47 11.44
CA ILE A 178 3.58 8.08 11.17
C ILE A 178 2.61 7.59 12.27
N GLN A 179 2.91 7.86 13.54
CA GLN A 179 2.03 7.50 14.65
C GLN A 179 0.69 8.24 14.60
N ARG A 180 0.70 9.52 14.21
CA ARG A 180 -0.53 10.29 14.00
C ARG A 180 -1.36 9.69 12.86
N ALA A 181 -0.73 9.36 11.73
CA ALA A 181 -1.40 8.79 10.57
C ALA A 181 -2.08 7.43 10.89
N LEU A 182 -1.43 6.58 11.70
CA LEU A 182 -2.03 5.33 12.19
C LEU A 182 -3.30 5.53 13.04
N ARG A 183 -3.49 6.73 13.60
CA ARG A 183 -4.65 7.11 14.41
C ARG A 183 -5.67 7.92 13.63
N SER A 184 -5.47 8.17 12.34
CA SER A 184 -6.39 8.95 11.52
C SER A 184 -6.51 8.37 10.11
N LEU A 185 -6.60 7.04 10.02
CA LEU A 185 -6.69 6.37 8.73
C LEU A 185 -7.98 6.76 8.01
N GLY A 186 -7.84 7.16 6.75
CA GLY A 186 -8.94 7.40 5.83
C GLY A 186 -9.25 6.16 4.99
N ARG A 187 -10.31 6.25 4.18
CA ARG A 187 -10.48 5.38 3.02
C ARG A 187 -9.70 5.95 1.84
N ILE A 188 -9.35 5.08 0.89
CA ILE A 188 -8.95 5.56 -0.42
C ILE A 188 -10.18 6.24 -1.05
N ASN A 189 -9.99 7.46 -1.53
CA ASN A 189 -11.05 8.16 -2.25
C ASN A 189 -11.19 7.45 -3.61
N GLU A 190 -12.43 7.17 -4.02
CA GLU A 190 -12.73 6.81 -5.42
C GLU A 190 -12.83 8.06 -6.28
#